data_AF-X1S3J8-F1
#
_entry.id   AF-X1S3J8-F1
#
_cell.length_a   1.000
_cell.length_b   1.000
_cell.length_c   1.000
_cell.angle_alpha   90.00
_cell.angle_beta   90.00
_cell.angle_gamma   90.00
#
_symmetry.space_group_name_H-M   'P 1'
#
loop_
_entity.id
_entity.type
_entity.pdbx_description
1 polymer ?
#
loop_
_entity_poly.entity_id
_entity_poly.type
_entity_poly.pdbx_seq_one_letter_code
_entity_poly.pdbx_strand_id
1 'polypeptide(L)'
;MSEALDQETQNFSRNMDKLLDDVCQVAEATRIFGKEQPLFRGGEIARHSAGHLVVAGRELKPDYFLVLFYDEAEVLNPDPFSRLSLEDCLAWILKYDSHYSRWSVEAWNIEKGNRSFSKLARSLNTLPRPGSTALVVS
;
A
#
# COMPACT_ATOMS: atom_id res chain seq x y z
N MET A 1 -2.14 34.39 17.35
CA MET A 1 -1.61 33.01 17.46
C MET A 1 -2.46 31.97 16.71
N SER A 2 -3.62 32.32 16.14
CA SER A 2 -4.46 31.36 15.39
C SER A 2 -4.03 31.15 13.93
N GLU A 3 -3.45 32.15 13.28
CA GLU A 3 -3.06 32.06 11.86
C GLU A 3 -1.92 31.05 11.60
N ALA A 4 -0.99 30.88 12.54
CA ALA A 4 0.10 29.92 12.41
C ALA A 4 -0.38 28.46 12.52
N LEU A 5 -1.32 28.19 13.43
CA LEU A 5 -1.97 26.88 13.57
C LEU A 5 -2.81 26.52 12.34
N ASP A 6 -3.51 27.48 11.76
CA ASP A 6 -4.25 27.29 10.51
C ASP A 6 -3.32 26.99 9.33
N GLN A 7 -2.17 27.66 9.25
CA GLN A 7 -1.19 27.43 8.19
C GLN A 7 -0.50 26.06 8.29
N GLU A 8 -0.12 25.63 9.49
CA GLU A 8 0.45 24.29 9.73
C GLU A 8 -0.55 23.18 9.40
N THR A 9 -1.81 23.36 9.80
CA THR A 9 -2.89 22.40 9.50
C THR A 9 -3.13 22.30 7.99
N GLN A 10 -3.19 23.43 7.28
CA GLN A 10 -3.35 23.43 5.82
C GLN A 10 -2.16 22.81 5.08
N ASN A 11 -0.94 23.02 5.57
CA ASN A 11 0.26 22.41 4.99
C ASN A 11 0.27 20.89 5.24
N PHE A 12 -0.14 20.44 6.43
CA PHE A 12 -0.28 19.03 6.76
C PHE A 12 -1.32 18.35 5.86
N SER A 13 -2.51 18.94 5.69
CA SER A 13 -3.54 18.42 4.79
C SER A 13 -3.04 18.29 3.35
N ARG A 14 -2.37 19.32 2.82
CA ARG A 14 -1.80 19.27 1.46
C ARG A 14 -0.75 18.18 1.30
N ASN A 15 0.09 17.97 2.31
CA ASN A 15 1.10 16.92 2.29
C ASN A 15 0.46 15.52 2.31
N MET A 16 -0.59 15.33 3.12
CA MET A 16 -1.35 14.10 3.16
C MET A 16 -2.11 13.83 1.85
N ASP A 17 -2.71 14.86 1.24
CA ASP A 17 -3.39 14.73 -0.05
C ASP A 17 -2.41 14.31 -1.16
N LYS A 18 -1.22 14.92 -1.18
CA LYS A 18 -0.16 14.54 -2.13
C LYS A 18 0.30 13.10 -1.91
N LEU A 19 0.49 12.70 -0.66
CA LEU A 19 0.87 11.33 -0.30
C LEU A 19 -0.20 10.33 -0.73
N LEU A 20 -1.48 10.65 -0.53
CA LEU A 20 -2.59 9.81 -0.96
C LEU A 20 -2.67 9.71 -2.49
N ASP A 21 -2.35 10.78 -3.22
CA ASP A 21 -2.27 10.73 -4.68
C ASP A 21 -1.17 9.77 -5.14
N ASP A 22 0.03 9.86 -4.56
CA ASP A 22 1.14 8.93 -4.86
C ASP A 22 0.77 7.47 -4.54
N VAL A 23 0.11 7.25 -3.39
CA VAL A 23 -0.40 5.94 -2.97
C VAL A 23 -1.44 5.40 -3.96
N CYS A 24 -2.38 6.22 -4.42
CA CYS A 24 -3.38 5.82 -5.41
C CYS A 24 -2.75 5.54 -6.78
N GLN A 25 -1.76 6.32 -7.20
CA GLN A 25 -1.02 6.08 -8.45
C GLN A 25 -0.30 4.73 -8.44
N VAL A 26 0.35 4.36 -7.34
CA VAL A 26 1.03 3.06 -7.19
C VAL A 26 0.01 1.92 -7.13
N ALA A 27 -1.12 2.12 -6.45
CA ALA A 27 -2.20 1.13 -6.44
C ALA A 27 -2.78 0.88 -7.84
N GLU A 28 -2.96 1.95 -8.62
CA GLU A 28 -3.43 1.87 -10.01
C GLU A 28 -2.41 1.17 -10.91
N ALA A 29 -1.12 1.49 -10.79
CA ALA A 29 -0.06 0.78 -11.49
C ALA A 29 -0.05 -0.72 -11.14
N THR A 30 -0.21 -1.05 -9.85
CA THR A 30 -0.33 -2.43 -9.37
C THR A 30 -1.54 -3.14 -9.97
N ARG A 31 -2.69 -2.46 -10.04
CA ARG A 31 -3.93 -2.98 -10.64
C ARG A 31 -3.77 -3.25 -12.13
N ILE A 32 -3.14 -2.34 -12.87
CA ILE A 32 -2.90 -2.48 -14.32
C ILE A 32 -1.93 -3.63 -14.56
N PHE A 33 -0.81 -3.66 -13.84
CA PHE A 33 0.19 -4.72 -13.96
C PHE A 33 -0.40 -6.11 -13.63
N GLY A 34 -1.20 -6.23 -12.58
CA GLY A 34 -1.87 -7.49 -12.24
C GLY A 34 -2.86 -7.98 -13.32
N LYS A 35 -3.41 -7.07 -14.13
CA LYS A 35 -4.24 -7.41 -15.30
C LYS A 35 -3.42 -7.81 -16.52
N GLU A 36 -2.35 -7.07 -16.80
CA GLU A 36 -1.46 -7.32 -17.96
C GLU A 36 -0.59 -8.56 -17.76
N GLN A 37 -0.22 -8.84 -16.51
CA GLN A 37 0.67 -9.93 -16.12
C GLN A 37 0.04 -10.82 -15.03
N PRO A 38 -1.02 -11.61 -15.34
CA PRO A 38 -1.75 -12.38 -14.33
C PRO A 38 -0.89 -13.40 -13.56
N LEU A 39 0.21 -13.87 -14.15
CA LEU A 39 1.16 -14.79 -13.51
C LEU A 39 1.95 -14.13 -12.36
N PHE A 40 2.07 -12.80 -12.38
CA PHE A 40 2.77 -12.02 -11.35
C PHE A 40 1.79 -11.32 -10.40
N ARG A 41 0.50 -11.66 -10.46
CA ARG A 41 -0.51 -11.12 -9.57
C ARG A 41 -0.19 -11.46 -8.11
N GLY A 42 -0.26 -10.46 -7.24
CA GLY A 42 0.19 -10.58 -5.84
C GLY A 42 1.68 -10.31 -5.62
N GLY A 43 2.42 -10.08 -6.72
CA GLY A 43 3.73 -9.46 -6.71
C GLY A 43 3.71 -8.01 -6.23
N GLU A 44 4.89 -7.52 -5.92
CA GLU A 44 5.10 -6.15 -5.44
C GLU A 44 5.66 -5.28 -6.56
N ILE A 45 5.19 -4.04 -6.62
CA ILE A 45 5.68 -2.99 -7.52
C ILE A 45 6.12 -1.82 -6.67
N ALA A 46 7.39 -1.48 -6.74
CA ALA A 46 7.94 -0.35 -6.00
C ALA A 46 8.23 0.83 -6.94
N ARG A 47 7.85 2.03 -6.48
CA ARG A 47 8.26 3.31 -7.06
C ARG A 47 9.28 3.96 -6.12
N HIS A 48 10.46 4.25 -6.65
CA HIS A 48 11.52 4.93 -5.91
C HIS A 48 11.50 6.42 -6.26
N SER A 49 11.65 7.29 -5.26
CA SER A 49 11.72 8.74 -5.46
C SER A 49 13.18 9.24 -5.45
N ALA A 50 13.39 10.52 -5.77
CA ALA A 50 14.68 11.18 -5.58
C ALA A 50 14.87 11.47 -4.08
N GLY A 51 15.34 10.46 -3.35
CA GLY A 51 15.33 10.37 -1.89
C GLY A 51 14.97 8.94 -1.54
N HIS A 52 15.49 8.42 -0.43
CA HIS A 52 15.35 7.01 -0.03
C HIS A 52 13.90 6.54 0.20
N LEU A 53 12.90 7.40 -0.05
CA LEU A 53 11.48 7.08 0.01
C LEU A 53 11.07 6.13 -1.12
N VAL A 54 10.39 5.07 -0.71
CA VAL A 54 9.84 4.02 -1.57
C VAL A 54 8.34 3.91 -1.32
N VAL A 55 7.60 3.80 -2.42
CA VAL A 55 6.16 3.52 -2.40
C VAL A 55 5.93 2.17 -3.09
N ALA A 56 5.57 1.15 -2.33
CA ALA A 56 5.43 -0.22 -2.82
C ALA A 56 3.98 -0.68 -2.79
N GLY A 57 3.45 -1.12 -3.93
CA GLY A 57 2.09 -1.62 -4.08
C GLY A 57 2.07 -3.13 -4.31
N ARG A 58 1.10 -3.81 -3.71
CA ARG A 58 0.82 -5.22 -3.97
C ARG A 58 -0.68 -5.49 -3.97
N GLU A 59 -1.12 -6.41 -4.80
CA GLU A 59 -2.50 -6.90 -4.72
C GLU A 59 -2.60 -7.97 -3.61
N LEU A 60 -3.61 -7.87 -2.75
CA LEU A 60 -3.86 -8.85 -1.68
C LEU A 60 -4.85 -9.91 -2.15
N LYS A 61 -5.94 -9.46 -2.76
CA LYS A 61 -7.00 -10.23 -3.41
C LYS A 61 -7.63 -9.36 -4.50
N PRO A 62 -8.49 -9.92 -5.38
CA PRO A 62 -9.15 -9.12 -6.39
C PRO A 62 -9.79 -7.86 -5.81
N ASP A 63 -9.47 -6.72 -6.43
CA ASP A 63 -9.94 -5.38 -6.08
C ASP A 63 -9.42 -4.81 -4.75
N TYR A 64 -8.56 -5.52 -4.02
CA TYR A 64 -7.94 -5.04 -2.78
C TYR A 64 -6.43 -4.97 -2.90
N PHE A 65 -5.91 -3.79 -2.65
CA PHE A 65 -4.51 -3.44 -2.85
C PHE A 65 -3.92 -2.95 -1.54
N LEU A 66 -2.68 -3.33 -1.27
CA LEU A 66 -1.91 -2.83 -0.16
C LEU A 66 -0.79 -1.96 -0.71
N VAL A 67 -0.64 -0.78 -0.13
CA VAL A 67 0.44 0.16 -0.48
C VAL A 67 1.23 0.49 0.78
N LEU A 68 2.54 0.39 0.69
CA LEU A 68 3.51 0.76 1.70
C LEU A 68 4.23 2.02 1.26
N PHE A 69 4.49 2.89 2.23
CA PHE A 69 5.34 4.05 2.08
C PHE A 69 6.37 4.02 3.22
N TYR A 70 7.64 3.97 2.85
CA TYR A 70 8.74 3.81 3.81
C TYR A 70 10.01 4.47 3.28
N ASP A 71 10.94 4.76 4.18
CA ASP A 71 12.28 5.18 3.85
C ASP A 71 13.21 3.95 3.83
N GLU A 72 13.78 3.65 2.66
CA GLU A 72 14.71 2.54 2.45
C GLU A 72 16.04 2.69 3.21
N ALA A 73 16.41 3.91 3.62
CA ALA A 73 17.55 4.12 4.50
C ALA A 73 17.28 3.63 5.94
N GLU A 74 16.01 3.59 6.35
CA GLU A 74 15.59 3.15 7.68
C GLU A 74 15.12 1.69 7.69
N VAL A 75 14.34 1.28 6.68
CA VAL A 75 13.76 -0.05 6.60
C VAL A 75 13.86 -0.61 5.18
N LEU A 76 14.55 -1.75 5.05
CA LEU A 76 14.62 -2.48 3.79
C LEU A 76 13.43 -3.46 3.67
N ASN A 77 12.55 -3.25 2.69
CA ASN A 77 11.44 -4.14 2.33
C ASN A 77 10.57 -4.55 3.55
N PRO A 78 9.84 -3.59 4.16
CA PRO A 78 9.01 -3.86 5.32
C PRO A 78 7.95 -4.93 5.02
N ASP A 79 7.83 -5.93 5.90
CA ASP A 79 6.78 -6.94 5.78
C ASP A 79 5.41 -6.35 6.19
N PRO A 80 4.44 -6.15 5.29
CA PRO A 80 3.13 -5.59 5.65
C PRO A 80 2.31 -6.49 6.58
N PHE A 81 2.72 -7.75 6.73
CA PHE A 81 2.08 -8.73 7.57
C PHE A 81 2.73 -8.86 8.94
N SER A 82 3.77 -8.09 9.25
CA SER A 82 4.32 -8.03 10.61
C SER A 82 3.92 -6.72 11.27
N ARG A 83 3.71 -6.76 12.59
CA ARG A 83 3.39 -5.55 13.36
C ARG A 83 4.61 -4.64 13.45
N LEU A 84 5.78 -5.24 13.68
CA LEU A 84 7.03 -4.53 14.00
C LEU A 84 7.52 -3.74 12.78
N SER A 85 7.42 -4.34 11.59
CA SER A 85 7.76 -3.69 10.32
C SER A 85 6.83 -2.55 9.92
N LEU A 86 5.69 -2.37 10.60
CA LEU A 86 4.78 -1.25 10.36
C LEU A 86 5.02 -0.08 11.33
N GLU A 87 5.97 -0.19 12.27
CA GLU A 87 6.26 0.87 13.24
C GLU A 87 6.90 2.08 12.56
N ASP A 88 7.78 1.84 11.58
CA ASP A 88 8.52 2.88 10.84
C ASP A 88 8.00 3.05 9.40
N CYS A 89 6.76 2.65 9.13
CA CYS A 89 6.17 2.71 7.78
C CYS A 89 4.72 3.20 7.81
N LEU A 90 4.29 3.83 6.72
CA LEU A 90 2.87 4.09 6.48
C LEU A 90 2.32 3.03 5.54
N ALA A 91 1.13 2.52 5.84
CA ALA A 91 0.52 1.45 5.09
C ALA A 91 -0.98 1.65 4.90
N TRP A 92 -1.44 1.47 3.67
CA TRP A 92 -2.84 1.56 3.28
C TRP A 92 -3.33 0.23 2.71
N ILE A 93 -4.58 -0.08 2.99
CA ILE A 93 -5.36 -1.03 2.22
C ILE A 93 -6.40 -0.23 1.46
N LEU A 94 -6.34 -0.33 0.14
CA LEU A 94 -7.23 0.35 -0.78
C LEU A 94 -8.14 -0.69 -1.44
N LYS A 95 -9.36 -0.29 -1.72
CA LYS A 95 -10.29 -1.04 -2.54
C LYS A 95 -10.56 -0.29 -3.83
N TYR A 96 -10.55 -1.01 -4.94
CA TYR A 96 -10.93 -0.50 -6.24
C TYR A 96 -12.37 -0.89 -6.54
N ASP A 97 -13.25 0.08 -6.75
CA ASP A 97 -14.58 -0.15 -7.28
C ASP A 97 -14.55 -0.02 -8.81
N SER A 98 -14.61 -1.17 -9.49
CA SER A 98 -14.61 -1.24 -10.95
C SER A 98 -15.86 -0.66 -11.60
N HIS A 99 -16.99 -0.59 -10.89
CA HIS A 99 -18.24 -0.08 -11.44
C HIS A 99 -18.22 1.43 -11.54
N TYR A 100 -17.60 2.09 -10.57
CA TYR A 100 -17.46 3.56 -10.54
C TYR A 100 -16.07 4.05 -10.92
N SER A 101 -15.11 3.15 -11.18
CA SER A 101 -13.70 3.46 -11.40
C SER A 101 -13.12 4.34 -10.29
N ARG A 102 -13.36 3.95 -9.03
CA ARG A 102 -12.99 4.75 -7.85
C ARG A 102 -12.16 3.95 -6.86
N TRP A 103 -11.24 4.66 -6.20
CA TRP A 103 -10.46 4.15 -5.09
C TRP A 103 -11.08 4.56 -3.76
N SER A 104 -11.13 3.64 -2.80
CA SER A 104 -11.50 3.92 -1.42
C SER A 104 -10.44 3.39 -0.45
N VAL A 105 -10.18 4.14 0.62
CA VAL A 105 -9.32 3.68 1.71
C VAL A 105 -10.14 2.79 2.64
N GLU A 106 -9.78 1.51 2.72
CA GLU A 106 -10.41 0.53 3.63
C GLU A 106 -9.73 0.50 4.99
N ALA A 107 -8.41 0.73 5.02
CA ALA A 107 -7.65 0.81 6.24
C ALA A 107 -6.38 1.64 6.05
N TRP A 108 -6.01 2.35 7.10
CA TRP A 108 -4.71 3.00 7.25
C TRP A 108 -4.09 2.54 8.58
N ASN A 109 -2.80 2.20 8.60
CA ASN A 109 -2.16 1.62 9.77
C ASN A 109 -2.10 2.57 10.97
N ILE A 110 -1.97 3.87 10.74
CA ILE A 110 -1.95 4.90 11.81
C ILE A 110 -3.30 4.97 12.52
N GLU A 111 -4.40 5.02 11.77
CA GLU A 111 -5.75 5.09 12.36
C GLU A 111 -6.19 3.75 12.97
N LYS A 112 -5.91 2.63 12.29
CA LYS A 112 -6.38 1.30 12.71
C LYS A 112 -5.49 0.65 13.77
N GLY A 113 -4.23 1.08 13.86
CA GLY A 113 -3.16 0.45 14.62
C GLY A 113 -2.51 -0.74 13.92
N ASN A 114 -1.17 -0.80 13.95
CA ASN A 114 -0.32 -1.78 13.25
C ASN A 114 -0.71 -3.25 13.49
N ARG A 115 -1.11 -3.62 14.72
CA ARG A 115 -1.54 -4.99 15.03
C ARG A 115 -2.83 -5.37 14.29
N SER A 116 -3.81 -4.48 14.30
CA SER A 116 -5.10 -4.70 13.66
C SER A 116 -4.99 -4.62 12.14
N PHE A 117 -4.15 -3.71 11.64
CA PHE A 117 -3.82 -3.58 10.23
C PHE A 117 -3.16 -4.85 9.69
N SER A 118 -2.05 -5.32 10.30
CA SER A 118 -1.35 -6.53 9.83
C SER A 118 -2.24 -7.78 9.86
N LYS A 119 -3.16 -7.90 10.84
CA LYS A 119 -4.17 -8.96 10.86
C LYS A 119 -5.13 -8.87 9.66
N LEU A 120 -5.63 -7.67 9.36
CA LEU A 120 -6.51 -7.44 8.21
C LEU A 120 -5.77 -7.75 6.91
N ALA A 121 -4.55 -7.23 6.73
CA ALA A 121 -3.71 -7.51 5.57
C ALA A 121 -3.53 -9.01 5.35
N ARG A 122 -3.20 -9.79 6.40
CA ARG A 122 -3.09 -11.25 6.32
C ARG A 122 -4.40 -11.92 5.91
N SER A 123 -5.54 -11.49 6.47
CA SER A 123 -6.84 -12.07 6.12
C SER A 123 -7.28 -11.79 4.68
N LEU A 124 -6.81 -10.68 4.11
CA LEU A 124 -7.11 -10.29 2.74
C LEU A 124 -6.10 -10.85 1.73
N ASN A 125 -4.93 -11.32 2.18
CA ASN A 125 -3.90 -11.88 1.32
C ASN A 125 -4.26 -13.30 0.86
N THR A 126 -5.11 -13.39 -0.16
CA THR A 126 -5.56 -14.67 -0.74
C THR A 126 -4.79 -15.04 -2.00
N LEU A 127 -3.98 -14.13 -2.53
CA LEU A 127 -3.16 -14.40 -3.71
C LEU A 127 -1.92 -15.24 -3.34
N PRO A 128 -1.53 -16.20 -4.21
CA PRO A 128 -0.34 -17.01 -3.98
C PRO A 128 0.90 -16.12 -3.93
N ARG A 129 1.87 -16.49 -3.10
CA ARG A 129 3.18 -15.84 -3.12
C ARG A 129 3.81 -16.05 -4.50
N PRO A 130 4.35 -15.00 -5.14
CA PRO A 130 5.15 -15.16 -6.35
C PRO A 130 6.26 -16.18 -6.08
N GLY A 131 6.27 -17.30 -6.82
CA GLY A 131 7.22 -18.40 -6.64
C GLY A 131 6.73 -19.63 -5.86
N SER A 132 5.48 -19.67 -5.37
CA SER A 132 4.89 -20.86 -4.74
C SER A 132 3.95 -21.67 -5.65
N THR A 133 3.96 -21.44 -6.96
CA THR A 133 3.35 -22.36 -7.92
C THR A 133 4.13 -23.68 -7.92
N ALA A 134 3.77 -24.58 -7.00
CA ALA A 134 4.02 -25.99 -7.21
C ALA A 134 3.27 -26.38 -8.48
N LEU A 135 3.99 -26.42 -9.61
CA LEU A 135 3.57 -27.13 -10.80
C LEU A 135 3.46 -28.62 -10.42
N VAL A 136 2.31 -29.01 -9.86
CA VAL A 136 1.92 -30.42 -9.86
C VAL A 136 1.44 -30.69 -11.28
N VAL A 137 2.37 -31.16 -12.10
CA VAL A 137 2.06 -31.77 -13.39
C VAL A 137 1.53 -33.16 -13.07
N SER A 138 0.23 -33.38 -13.33
CA SER A 138 -0.36 -34.73 -13.39
C SER A 138 0.06 -35.43 -14.68
#